data_AF-A0A2N3EZ51-F1
#
_entry.id   AF-A0A2N3EZ51-F1
#
_cell.length_a   1.000
_cell.length_b   1.000
_cell.length_c   1.000
_cell.angle_alpha   90.00
_cell.angle_beta   90.00
_cell.angle_gamma   90.00
#
_symmetry.space_group_name_H-M   'P 1'
#
loop_
_entity.id
_entity.type
_entity.pdbx_description
1 polymer ?
#
loop_
_entity_poly.entity_id
_entity_poly.type
_entity_poly.pdbx_seq_one_letter_code
_entity_poly.pdbx_strand_id
1 'polypeptide(L)'
;MRVGKVALLPFFVPGDAGMAEAIRGLAGRRAAVLLAHHGPVVASRDLEAAVFAMEELEETAKLALLLRGTGAQPLDAGKIGQVVRKFEVEWD
;
A
#
# COMPACT_ATOMS: atom_id res chain seq x y z
N MET A 1 3.58 2.23 10.73
CA MET A 1 3.22 1.88 9.35
C MET A 1 1.77 2.26 9.14
N ARG A 2 1.47 3.02 8.11
CA ARG A 2 0.16 3.62 7.84
C ARG A 2 -0.65 2.86 6.79
N VAL A 3 0.01 2.27 5.79
CA VAL A 3 -0.65 1.66 4.61
C VAL A 3 -0.78 0.13 4.63
N GLY A 4 -0.11 -0.56 5.57
CA GLY A 4 -0.17 -2.03 5.70
C GLY A 4 0.29 -2.75 4.43
N LYS A 5 -0.36 -3.87 4.09
CA LYS A 5 -0.17 -4.53 2.79
C LYS A 5 -0.89 -3.75 1.68
N VAL A 6 -0.19 -3.48 0.59
CA VAL A 6 -0.73 -2.79 -0.59
C VAL A 6 -1.11 -3.80 -1.66
N ALA A 7 -2.34 -3.75 -2.16
CA ALA A 7 -2.79 -4.60 -3.26
C ALA A 7 -2.49 -3.94 -4.62
N LEU A 8 -1.95 -4.70 -5.58
CA LEU A 8 -1.83 -4.27 -6.97
C LEU A 8 -3.08 -4.71 -7.73
N LEU A 9 -3.84 -3.75 -8.26
CA LEU A 9 -4.98 -4.00 -9.13
C LEU A 9 -4.55 -4.02 -10.60
N PRO A 10 -5.27 -4.77 -11.47
CA PRO A 10 -5.06 -4.74 -12.92
C PRO A 10 -5.18 -3.33 -13.51
N PHE A 11 -4.77 -3.20 -14.76
CA PHE A 11 -4.99 -1.97 -15.50
C PHE A 11 -6.49 -1.79 -15.77
N PHE A 12 -6.98 -0.58 -15.51
CA PHE A 12 -8.30 -0.12 -15.89
C PHE A 12 -8.13 1.24 -16.57
N VAL A 13 -8.95 1.52 -17.59
CA VAL A 13 -8.97 2.84 -18.19
C VAL A 13 -9.49 3.84 -17.13
N PRO A 14 -8.92 5.06 -17.01
CA PRO A 14 -9.44 6.06 -16.09
C PRO A 14 -10.96 6.29 -16.30
N GLY A 15 -11.74 6.11 -15.23
CA GLY A 15 -13.20 6.20 -15.26
C GLY A 15 -13.95 4.88 -15.51
N ASP A 16 -13.24 3.77 -15.71
CA ASP A 16 -13.85 2.43 -15.86
C ASP A 16 -14.55 1.99 -14.56
N ALA A 17 -15.83 1.61 -14.67
CA ALA A 17 -16.62 1.10 -13.55
C ALA A 17 -16.06 -0.22 -12.96
N GLY A 18 -15.36 -1.03 -13.77
CA GLY A 18 -14.69 -2.24 -13.32
C GLY A 18 -13.63 -2.00 -12.24
N MET A 19 -13.01 -0.82 -12.24
CA MET A 19 -12.07 -0.41 -11.18
C MET A 19 -12.78 -0.34 -9.82
N ALA A 20 -13.98 0.23 -9.78
CA ALA A 20 -14.74 0.36 -8.53
C ALA A 20 -15.17 -1.01 -7.98
N GLU A 21 -15.54 -1.95 -8.85
CA GLU A 21 -15.83 -3.33 -8.44
C GLU A 21 -14.58 -4.05 -7.91
N ALA A 22 -13.42 -3.87 -8.56
CA ALA A 22 -12.16 -4.43 -8.09
C ALA A 22 -11.77 -3.90 -6.70
N ILE A 23 -11.96 -2.60 -6.45
CA ILE A 23 -11.73 -1.98 -5.14
C ILE A 23 -12.72 -2.53 -4.10
N ARG A 24 -14.01 -2.63 -4.44
CA ARG A 24 -15.03 -3.22 -3.54
C ARG A 24 -14.70 -4.66 -3.16
N GLY A 25 -14.16 -5.44 -4.10
CA GLY A 25 -13.73 -6.82 -3.87
C GLY A 25 -12.64 -7.00 -2.80
N LEU A 26 -11.94 -5.92 -2.41
CA LEU A 26 -10.95 -5.94 -1.33
C LEU A 26 -11.58 -5.90 0.08
N ALA A 27 -12.91 -5.79 0.17
CA ALA A 27 -13.69 -5.85 1.41
C ALA A 27 -13.22 -4.86 2.50
N GLY A 28 -12.64 -3.71 2.10
CA GLY A 28 -12.15 -2.69 3.02
C GLY A 28 -10.89 -3.07 3.82
N ARG A 29 -10.29 -4.23 3.56
CA ARG A 29 -9.10 -4.75 4.29
C ARG A 29 -7.78 -4.10 3.88
N ARG A 30 -7.82 -3.14 2.96
CA ARG A 30 -6.65 -2.52 2.36
C ARG A 30 -6.83 -1.01 2.44
N ALA A 31 -5.97 -0.35 3.23
CA ALA A 31 -5.91 1.10 3.31
C ALA A 31 -5.24 1.73 2.07
N ALA A 32 -4.54 0.93 1.27
CA ALA A 32 -3.86 1.38 0.06
C ALA A 32 -3.93 0.34 -1.07
N VAL A 33 -4.07 0.83 -2.30
CA VAL A 33 -3.97 0.05 -3.53
C VAL A 33 -3.06 0.75 -4.53
N LEU A 34 -2.40 -0.04 -5.38
CA LEU A 34 -1.67 0.44 -6.54
C LEU A 34 -2.48 0.06 -7.79
N LEU A 35 -2.83 1.05 -8.60
CA LEU A 35 -3.49 0.85 -9.88
C LEU A 35 -2.41 0.71 -10.96
N ALA A 36 -2.36 -0.43 -11.64
CA ALA A 36 -1.34 -0.68 -12.66
C ALA A 36 -1.33 0.44 -13.71
N HIS A 37 -0.14 1.01 -13.96
CA HIS A 37 0.08 2.12 -14.91
C HIS A 37 -0.70 3.42 -14.63
N HIS A 38 -1.25 3.60 -13.42
CA HIS A 38 -2.02 4.80 -13.09
C HIS A 38 -1.48 5.49 -11.83
N GLY A 39 -1.33 4.75 -10.74
CA GLY A 39 -0.78 5.29 -9.50
C GLY A 39 -1.45 4.74 -8.25
N PRO A 40 -1.04 5.22 -7.07
CA PRO A 40 -1.59 4.78 -5.80
C PRO A 40 -2.93 5.45 -5.48
N VAL A 41 -3.76 4.74 -4.72
CA VAL A 41 -4.93 5.28 -4.04
C VAL A 41 -4.85 4.86 -2.57
N VAL A 42 -5.02 5.81 -1.65
CA VAL A 42 -5.02 5.57 -0.20
C VAL A 42 -6.32 6.07 0.42
N ALA A 43 -6.77 5.39 1.48
CA ALA A 43 -7.92 5.77 2.29
C ALA A 43 -7.54 5.76 3.77
N SER A 44 -7.95 6.81 4.48
CA SER A 44 -7.72 7.00 5.92
C SER A 44 -8.94 7.66 6.56
N ARG A 45 -8.97 7.68 7.90
CA ARG A 45 -10.06 8.29 8.71
C ARG A 45 -10.27 9.80 8.48
N ASP A 46 -9.23 10.51 8.08
CA ASP A 46 -9.22 11.95 7.86
C ASP A 46 -8.19 12.31 6.77
N LEU A 47 -8.27 13.54 6.27
CA LEU A 47 -7.46 14.01 5.14
C LEU A 47 -5.96 14.04 5.49
N GLU A 48 -5.61 14.50 6.69
CA GLU A 48 -4.21 14.58 7.13
C GLU A 48 -3.59 13.17 7.21
N ALA A 49 -4.31 12.21 7.78
CA ALA A 49 -3.89 10.81 7.81
C ALA A 49 -3.79 10.21 6.40
N ALA A 50 -4.63 10.62 5.45
CA ALA A 50 -4.53 10.18 4.05
C ALA A 50 -3.27 10.74 3.38
N VAL A 51 -2.95 12.02 3.60
CA VAL A 51 -1.72 12.65 3.09
C VAL A 51 -0.48 11.91 3.62
N PHE A 52 -0.38 11.72 4.94
CA PHE A 52 0.77 11.01 5.52
C PHE A 52 0.86 9.55 5.10
N ALA A 53 -0.28 8.89 4.85
CA ALA A 53 -0.29 7.54 4.30
C ALA A 53 0.23 7.51 2.85
N MET A 54 -0.14 8.48 2.03
CA MET A 54 0.36 8.63 0.67
C MET A 54 1.86 8.90 0.65
N GLU A 55 2.36 9.80 1.50
CA GLU A 55 3.79 10.11 1.63
C GLU A 55 4.61 8.87 2.04
N GLU A 56 4.12 8.10 3.03
CA GLU A 56 4.79 6.88 3.45
C GLU A 56 4.87 5.85 2.31
N LEU A 57 3.79 5.70 1.53
CA LEU A 57 3.74 4.80 0.38
C LEU A 57 4.74 5.21 -0.70
N GLU A 58 4.77 6.50 -1.07
CA GLU A 58 5.64 7.02 -2.11
C GLU A 58 7.13 6.93 -1.72
N GLU A 59 7.50 7.34 -0.51
CA GLU A 59 8.90 7.25 -0.05
C GLU A 59 9.36 5.78 0.08
N THR A 60 8.45 4.87 0.48
CA THR A 60 8.76 3.43 0.51
C THR A 60 8.96 2.89 -0.91
N ALA A 61 8.12 3.28 -1.87
CA ALA A 61 8.23 2.86 -3.27
C ALA A 61 9.53 3.37 -3.90
N LYS A 62 9.86 4.66 -3.70
CA LYS A 62 11.12 5.27 -4.12
C LYS A 62 12.32 4.55 -3.52
N LEU A 63 12.32 4.26 -2.22
CA LEU A 63 13.40 3.51 -1.58
C LEU A 63 13.55 2.12 -2.19
N ALA A 64 12.44 1.40 -2.42
CA ALA A 64 12.46 0.08 -3.06
C ALA A 64 13.01 0.12 -4.50
N LEU A 65 12.72 1.18 -5.26
CA LEU A 65 13.28 1.40 -6.60
C LEU A 65 14.78 1.71 -6.55
N LEU A 66 15.21 2.61 -5.66
CA LEU A 66 16.62 2.99 -5.49
C LEU A 66 17.48 1.82 -5.02
N LEU A 67 16.94 0.95 -4.17
CA LEU A 67 17.64 -0.24 -3.65
C LEU A 67 17.55 -1.46 -4.59
N ARG A 68 16.86 -1.36 -5.72
CA ARG A 68 16.74 -2.48 -6.66
C ARG A 68 18.11 -2.86 -7.20
N GLY A 69 18.54 -4.09 -6.94
CA GLY A 69 19.82 -4.63 -7.41
C GLY A 69 21.03 -4.29 -6.52
N THR A 70 20.85 -3.60 -5.39
CA THR A 70 21.97 -3.20 -4.51
C THR A 70 22.36 -4.27 -3.48
N GLY A 71 21.61 -5.38 -3.38
CA GLY A 71 21.79 -6.39 -2.33
C GLY A 71 21.16 -6.01 -0.98
N ALA A 72 20.29 -4.99 -0.97
CA ALA A 72 19.54 -4.59 0.21
C ALA A 72 18.81 -5.78 0.88
N GLN A 73 18.92 -5.87 2.20
CA GLN A 73 18.37 -6.97 2.99
C GLN A 73 16.98 -6.58 3.54
N PRO A 74 15.88 -7.21 3.09
CA PRO A 74 14.56 -6.92 3.61
C PRO A 74 14.41 -7.42 5.05
N LEU A 75 13.40 -6.91 5.76
CA LEU A 75 12.96 -7.52 7.01
C LEU A 75 12.44 -8.93 6.74
N ASP A 76 12.86 -9.90 7.55
CA ASP A 76 12.29 -11.25 7.54
C ASP A 76 10.89 -11.26 8.18
N ALA A 77 10.14 -12.34 7.98
CA ALA A 77 8.77 -12.49 8.48
C ALA A 77 8.67 -12.36 10.01
N GLY A 78 9.70 -12.78 10.75
CA GLY A 78 9.75 -12.67 12.21
C GLY A 78 9.83 -11.21 12.65
N LYS A 79 10.73 -10.43 12.04
CA LYS A 79 10.87 -8.99 12.27
C LYS A 79 9.62 -8.22 11.84
N ILE A 80 9.04 -8.55 10.68
CA ILE A 80 7.77 -7.96 10.24
C ILE A 80 6.67 -8.20 11.29
N GLY A 81 6.54 -9.44 11.79
CA GLY A 81 5.57 -9.78 12.83
C GLY A 81 5.76 -9.01 14.14
N GLN A 82 7.01 -8.67 14.51
CA GLN A 82 7.27 -7.82 15.68
C GLN A 82 6.74 -6.38 15.45
N VAL A 83 6.95 -5.82 14.26
CA VAL A 83 6.45 -4.48 13.92
C VAL A 83 4.92 -4.47 13.89
N VAL A 84 4.31 -5.47 13.23
CA VAL A 84 2.85 -5.61 13.14
C VAL A 84 2.22 -5.67 14.54
N ARG A 85 2.78 -6.48 15.45
CA ARG A 85 2.28 -6.56 16.83
C ARG A 85 2.49 -5.27 17.63
N LYS A 86 3.66 -4.63 17.50
CA LYS A 86 4.00 -3.43 18.27
C LYS A 86 3.10 -2.24 17.93
N PHE A 87 2.69 -2.12 16.67
CA PHE A 87 1.90 -0.99 16.17
C PHE A 87 0.47 -1.36 15.82
N GLU A 88 0.03 -2.57 16.19
CA GLU A 88 -1.35 -3.07 15.97
C GLU A 88 -1.81 -2.88 14.52
N VAL A 89 -0.92 -3.18 13.56
CA VAL A 89 -1.18 -2.97 12.13
C VAL A 89 -2.11 -4.05 11.61
N GLU A 90 -3.19 -3.64 10.93
CA GLU A 90 -4.02 -4.58 10.16
C GLU A 90 -3.21 -5.10 8.97
N TRP A 91 -2.73 -6.34 9.10
CA TRP A 91 -1.78 -6.93 8.16
C TRP A 91 -2.42 -7.87 7.13
N ASP A 92 -3.61 -8.42 7.42
CA ASP A 92 -4.22 -9.47 6.61
C ASP A 92 -5.26 -8.97 5.61
#